data_AF-A0A816BH50-F1
#
_entry.id   AF-A0A816BH50-F1
#
_cell.length_a   1.000
_cell.length_b   1.000
_cell.length_c   1.000
_cell.angle_alpha   90.00
_cell.angle_beta   90.00
_cell.angle_gamma   90.00
#
_symmetry.space_group_name_H-M   'P 1'
#
loop_
_entity.id
_entity.type
_entity.pdbx_description
1 polymer ?
#
loop_
_entity_poly.entity_id
_entity_poly.type
_entity_poly.pdbx_seq_one_letter_code
_entity_poly.pdbx_strand_id
1 'polypeptide(L)'
;MDDIPVIQGDIARNNGEITRIEGELSQQQSNFNDPNLRDDEKRIIEQRIHDLKQQKQDYIMANETLERKISMEQSINQAVF
;
A
#
# COMPACT_ATOMS: atom_id res chain seq x y z
N MET A 1 1.89 24.09 3.58
CA MET A 1 2.14 23.03 2.59
C MET A 1 3.28 22.22 3.17
N ASP A 2 3.18 20.90 3.20
CA ASP A 2 4.32 20.06 3.57
C ASP A 2 5.34 20.20 2.45
N ASP A 3 6.62 20.39 2.76
CA ASP A 3 7.63 20.55 1.73
C ASP A 3 7.76 19.25 0.91
N ILE A 4 8.01 19.37 -0.40
CA ILE A 4 8.18 18.23 -1.32
C ILE A 4 9.06 17.09 -0.75
N PRO A 5 10.21 17.35 -0.07
CA PRO A 5 11.01 16.29 0.54
C PRO A 5 10.29 15.49 1.63
N VAL A 6 9.39 16.12 2.39
CA VAL A 6 8.55 15.44 3.40
C VAL A 6 7.57 14.51 2.72
N ILE A 7 6.88 14.99 1.69
CA ILE A 7 5.92 14.20 0.91
C ILE A 7 6.61 13.00 0.26
N GLN A 8 7.82 13.19 -0.28
CA GLN A 8 8.64 12.10 -0.84
C GLN A 8 9.04 11.07 0.23
N GLY A 9 9.36 11.52 1.45
CA GLY A 9 9.63 10.64 2.59
C GLY A 9 8.42 9.79 2.97
N ASP A 10 7.21 10.36 2.95
CA ASP A 10 5.98 9.62 3.21
C ASP A 10 5.64 8.61 2.10
N ILE A 11 5.86 8.96 0.83
CA ILE A 11 5.74 8.01 -0.29
C ILE A 11 6.71 6.83 -0.10
N ALA A 12 7.97 7.11 0.26
CA ALA A 12 8.96 6.06 0.50
C ALA A 12 8.55 5.13 1.66
N ARG A 13 7.98 5.68 2.74
CA ARG A 13 7.44 4.89 3.87
C ARG A 13 6.28 4.00 3.41
N ASN A 14 5.32 4.56 2.68
CA ASN A 14 4.18 3.81 2.15
C ASN A 14 4.63 2.69 1.20
N ASN A 15 5.65 2.92 0.36
CA ASN A 15 6.23 1.89 -0.49
C ASN A 15 6.84 0.74 0.33
N GLY A 16 7.51 1.05 1.45
CA GLY A 16 7.98 0.05 2.40
C GLY A 16 6.85 -0.80 2.99
N GLU A 17 5.74 -0.18 3.35
CA GLU A 17 4.55 -0.90 3.83
C GLU A 17 3.90 -1.77 2.75
N ILE A 18 3.83 -1.29 1.50
CA ILE A 18 3.34 -2.08 0.36
C ILE A 18 4.20 -3.34 0.18
N THR A 19 5.53 -3.21 0.18
CA THR A 19 6.44 -4.36 0.05
C THR A 19 6.26 -5.35 1.21
N ARG A 20 6.08 -4.86 2.45
CA ARG A 20 5.80 -5.73 3.60
C ARG A 20 4.50 -6.51 3.40
N ILE A 21 3.43 -5.83 2.98
CA ILE A 21 2.12 -6.45 2.74
C ILE A 21 2.19 -7.48 1.61
N GLU A 22 2.96 -7.24 0.56
CA GLU A 22 3.18 -8.23 -0.51
C GLU A 22 3.87 -9.49 -0.02
N GLY A 23 4.83 -9.36 0.89
CA GLY A 23 5.46 -10.49 1.58
C GLY A 23 4.44 -11.28 2.40
N GLU A 24 3.60 -10.58 3.19
CA GLU A 24 2.54 -11.23 3.97
C GLU A 24 1.48 -11.90 3.09
N LEU A 25 1.06 -11.27 2.00
CA LEU A 25 0.11 -11.84 1.04
C LEU A 25 0.65 -13.13 0.45
N SER A 26 1.92 -13.14 0.05
CA SER A 26 2.59 -14.33 -0.49
C SER A 26 2.59 -15.48 0.53
N GLN A 27 2.89 -15.16 1.80
CA GLN A 27 2.86 -16.16 2.88
C GLN A 27 1.44 -16.68 3.13
N GLN A 28 0.44 -15.80 3.21
CA GLN A 28 -0.95 -16.22 3.42
C GLN A 28 -1.49 -17.04 2.26
N GLN A 29 -1.12 -16.72 1.02
CA GLN A 29 -1.47 -17.53 -0.16
C GLN A 29 -0.79 -18.90 -0.15
N SER A 30 0.46 -18.99 0.32
CA SER A 30 1.12 -20.27 0.55
C SER A 30 0.37 -21.09 1.59
N ASN A 31 0.01 -20.46 2.73
CA ASN A 31 -0.73 -21.13 3.80
C ASN A 31 -2.09 -21.62 3.30
N PHE A 32 -2.83 -20.78 2.56
CA PHE A 32 -4.15 -21.10 2.00
C PHE A 32 -4.17 -22.37 1.12
N ASN A 33 -3.04 -22.70 0.50
CA ASN A 33 -2.90 -23.88 -0.36
C ASN A 33 -2.49 -25.15 0.40
N ASP A 34 -2.35 -25.10 1.73
CA ASP A 34 -2.08 -26.29 2.54
C ASP A 34 -3.26 -27.28 2.45
N PRO A 35 -3.05 -28.52 1.97
CA PRO A 35 -4.12 -29.51 1.81
C PRO A 35 -4.70 -30.00 3.14
N ASN A 36 -4.06 -29.71 4.28
CA ASN A 36 -4.53 -30.13 5.61
C ASN A 36 -5.36 -29.06 6.33
N LEU A 37 -5.57 -27.89 5.73
CA LEU A 37 -6.38 -26.84 6.31
C LEU A 37 -7.85 -27.26 6.44
N ARG A 38 -8.44 -26.97 7.60
CA ARG A 38 -9.87 -27.06 7.81
C ARG A 38 -10.59 -25.85 7.20
N ASP A 39 -11.88 -26.00 6.91
CA ASP A 39 -12.68 -24.95 6.25
C ASP A 39 -12.75 -23.65 7.07
N ASP A 40 -12.78 -23.74 8.40
CA ASP A 40 -12.76 -22.59 9.30
C ASP A 40 -11.42 -21.85 9.26
N GLU A 41 -10.30 -22.58 9.27
CA GLU A 41 -8.96 -22.01 9.13
C GLU A 41 -8.77 -21.36 7.76
N LYS A 42 -9.29 -22.02 6.71
CA LYS A 42 -9.28 -21.51 5.34
C LYS A 42 -10.03 -20.19 5.23
N ARG A 43 -11.21 -20.06 5.85
CA ARG A 43 -11.97 -18.80 5.90
C ARG A 43 -11.21 -17.67 6.60
N ILE A 44 -10.50 -17.98 7.69
CA ILE A 44 -9.69 -16.98 8.41
C ILE A 44 -8.56 -16.47 7.50
N ILE A 45 -7.89 -17.37 6.78
CA ILE A 45 -6.83 -17.00 5.84
C ILE A 45 -7.39 -16.21 4.65
N GLU A 46 -8.54 -16.59 4.09
CA GLU A 46 -9.21 -15.83 3.03
C GLU A 46 -9.54 -14.41 3.46
N GLN A 47 -10.12 -14.25 4.66
CA GLN A 47 -10.41 -12.93 5.22
C GLN A 47 -9.12 -12.12 5.38
N ARG A 48 -8.04 -12.73 5.90
CA ARG A 48 -6.76 -12.04 6.04
C ARG A 48 -6.17 -11.61 4.71
N ILE A 49 -6.27 -12.46 3.67
CA ILE A 49 -5.82 -12.11 2.31
C ILE A 49 -6.65 -10.93 1.77
N HIS A 50 -7.96 -10.93 2.00
CA HIS A 50 -8.83 -9.83 1.60
C HIS A 50 -8.42 -8.52 2.29
N ASP A 51 -8.23 -8.55 3.61
CA ASP A 51 -7.86 -7.36 4.39
C ASP A 51 -6.49 -6.80 4.00
N LEU A 52 -5.50 -7.67 3.75
CA LEU A 52 -4.19 -7.27 3.26
C LEU A 52 -4.25 -6.65 1.86
N LYS A 53 -5.09 -7.17 0.96
CA LYS A 53 -5.31 -6.57 -0.37
C LYS A 53 -5.92 -5.18 -0.24
N GLN A 54 -6.90 -5.01 0.65
CA GLN A 54 -7.51 -3.70 0.90
C GLN A 54 -6.47 -2.72 1.46
N GLN A 55 -5.73 -3.13 2.48
CA GLN A 55 -4.69 -2.30 3.09
C GLN A 55 -3.62 -1.87 2.07
N LYS A 56 -3.18 -2.79 1.19
CA LYS A 56 -2.26 -2.46 0.10
C LYS A 56 -2.86 -1.40 -0.82
N GLN A 57 -4.14 -1.54 -1.20
CA GLN A 57 -4.80 -0.59 -2.08
C GLN A 57 -4.90 0.80 -1.42
N ASP A 58 -5.15 0.86 -0.11
CA ASP A 58 -5.21 2.13 0.62
C ASP A 58 -3.87 2.88 0.57
N TYR A 59 -2.74 2.17 0.71
CA TYR A 59 -1.41 2.79 0.55
C TYR A 59 -1.13 3.26 -0.88
N ILE A 60 -1.58 2.51 -1.89
CA ILE A 60 -1.46 2.93 -3.30
C ILE A 60 -2.24 4.22 -3.53
N MET A 61 -3.50 4.29 -3.07
CA MET A 61 -4.33 5.49 -3.18
C MET A 61 -3.74 6.69 -2.41
N ALA A 62 -3.13 6.43 -1.26
CA ALA A 62 -2.42 7.46 -0.50
C ALA A 62 -1.23 8.01 -1.31
N ASN A 63 -0.41 7.14 -1.92
CA ASN A 63 0.71 7.56 -2.76
C ASN A 63 0.25 8.36 -3.98
N GLU A 64 -0.77 7.92 -4.71
CA GLU A 64 -1.34 8.68 -5.84
C GLU A 64 -1.82 10.08 -5.41
N THR A 65 -2.33 10.21 -4.17
CA THR A 65 -2.75 11.49 -3.63
C THR A 65 -1.55 12.39 -3.30
N LEU A 66 -0.48 11.82 -2.74
CA LEU A 66 0.77 12.54 -2.44
C LEU A 66 1.48 12.97 -3.73
N GLU A 67 1.54 12.12 -4.75
CA GLU A 67 2.12 12.44 -6.06
C GLU A 67 1.36 13.58 -6.76
N ARG A 68 0.02 13.57 -6.67
CA ARG A 68 -0.80 14.70 -7.16
C ARG A 68 -0.47 16.00 -6.45
N LYS A 69 -0.24 15.98 -5.12
CA LYS A 69 0.17 17.18 -4.37
C LYS A 69 1.51 17.73 -4.85
N ILE A 70 2.51 16.85 -5.04
CA ILE A 70 3.83 17.26 -5.57
C ILE A 70 3.68 17.91 -6.95
N SER A 71 2.91 17.27 -7.85
CA SER A 71 2.67 17.79 -9.20
C SER A 71 2.01 19.17 -9.19
N MET A 72 1.03 19.39 -8.30
CA MET A 72 0.38 20.69 -8.12
C MET A 72 1.36 21.76 -7.63
N GLU A 73 2.17 21.46 -6.60
CA GLU A 73 3.16 22.41 -6.06
C GLU A 73 4.22 22.78 -7.10
N GLN A 74 4.71 21.81 -7.86
CA GLN A 74 5.64 22.06 -8.96
C GLN A 74 5.02 22.92 -10.06
N SER A 75 3.76 22.66 -10.42
CA SER A 75 3.03 23.44 -11.43
C SER A 75 2.81 24.89 -10.98
N ILE A 76 2.49 25.12 -9.71
CA ILE A 76 2.36 26.47 -9.13
C ILE A 76 3.70 27.19 -9.20
N ASN A 77 4.79 26.53 -8.79
CA ASN A 77 6.12 27.14 -8.83
C ASN A 77 6.54 27.50 -10.25
N GLN A 78 6.21 26.70 -11.26
CA GLN A 78 6.50 27.02 -12.66
C GLN A 78 5.63 28.16 -13.22
N ALA A 79 4.43 28.38 -12.70
CA ALA A 79 3.52 29.44 -13.16
C ALA A 79 3.80 30.81 -12.53
N VAL A 80 4.59 30.85 -11.46
CA VAL A 80 4.91 32.09 -10.70
C VAL A 80 6.25 32.71 -11.15
N PHE A 81 7.03 32.01 -11.98
CA PHE A 81 8.23 32.53 -12.66
C PHE A 81 7.98 32.74 -14.15
#